data_AF-A0A538HND0-F1
#
_entry.id   AF-A0A538HND0-F1
#
_cell.length_a   1.000
_cell.length_b   1.000
_cell.length_c   1.000
_cell.angle_alpha   90.00
_cell.angle_beta   90.00
_cell.angle_gamma   90.00
#
_symmetry.space_group_name_H-M   'P 1'
#
loop_
_entity.id
_entity.type
_entity.pdbx_description
1 polymer ?
#
loop_
_entity_poly.entity_id
_entity_poly.type
_entity_poly.pdbx_seq_one_letter_code
_entity_poly.pdbx_strand_id
1 'polypeptide(L)'
;MLQPGSRRSATVSALEDGETRSVFRDDFVQLEREHPGVKDVLLQLLAEQLRRASDRIVEAHYVDADTRVRRRLVELADAYRSADGDAVVPLTQEDVAAMAGTSRATVNRVLRDEQQQGAVELGRGRVIVLDREALERRCRFGRG
;
A
#
# COMPACT_ATOMS: atom_id res chain seq x y z
N MET A 1 16.80 12.57 3.29
CA MET A 1 17.42 11.92 4.47
C MET A 1 18.86 11.43 4.24
N LEU A 2 19.27 11.06 3.01
CA LEU A 2 20.68 10.76 2.69
C LEU A 2 21.47 11.95 2.10
N GLN A 3 20.78 12.90 1.47
CA GLN A 3 21.36 14.20 1.08
C GLN A 3 21.30 15.21 2.24
N PRO A 4 22.41 15.92 2.55
CA PRO A 4 22.40 17.04 3.47
C PRO A 4 21.35 18.09 3.06
N GLY A 5 20.50 18.52 3.99
CA GLY A 5 19.49 19.57 3.74
C GLY A 5 18.16 19.12 3.12
N SER A 6 18.00 17.83 2.79
CA SER A 6 16.72 17.31 2.28
C SER A 6 15.63 17.33 3.37
N ARG A 7 14.53 18.04 3.13
CA ARG A 7 13.29 17.96 3.95
C ARG A 7 12.59 16.62 3.73
N ARG A 8 11.86 16.14 4.74
CA ARG A 8 11.01 14.95 4.62
C ARG A 8 10.03 15.18 3.46
N SER A 9 10.07 14.29 2.47
CA SER A 9 9.18 14.31 1.31
C SER A 9 7.82 13.65 1.58
N ALA A 10 7.72 12.91 2.69
CA ALA A 10 6.52 12.21 3.11
C ALA A 10 6.48 12.09 4.65
N THR A 11 5.28 11.84 5.17
CA THR A 11 5.04 11.46 6.56
C THR A 11 4.84 9.94 6.62
N VAL A 12 5.38 9.31 7.67
CA VAL A 12 5.13 7.90 7.99
C VAL A 12 4.42 7.88 9.34
N SER A 13 3.30 7.16 9.41
CA SER A 13 2.52 6.96 10.63
C SER A 13 2.37 5.46 10.89
N ALA A 14 2.49 5.06 12.15
CA ALA A 14 2.15 3.71 12.57
C ALA A 14 0.61 3.56 12.56
N LEU A 15 0.11 2.48 11.95
CA LEU A 15 -1.32 2.16 11.91
C LEU A 15 -1.76 1.34 13.14
N GLU A 16 -0.81 0.68 13.78
CA GLU A 16 -0.94 -0.14 14.97
C GLU A 16 0.33 -0.02 15.81
N ASP A 17 0.31 -0.55 17.03
CA ASP A 17 1.47 -0.56 17.90
C ASP A 17 2.60 -1.38 17.25
N GLY A 18 3.80 -0.79 17.16
CA GLY A 18 4.94 -1.42 16.52
C GLY A 18 6.27 -0.85 16.98
N GLU A 19 7.32 -1.62 16.79
CA GLU A 19 8.69 -1.18 17.05
C GLU A 19 9.36 -0.71 15.77
N THR A 20 10.16 0.36 15.88
CA THR A 20 11.03 0.80 14.80
C THR A 20 12.49 0.78 15.26
N ARG A 21 13.40 0.64 14.31
CA ARG A 21 14.83 0.85 14.53
C ARG A 21 15.27 2.01 13.65
N SER A 22 16.01 2.93 14.24
CA SER A 22 16.52 4.11 13.56
C SER A 22 18.01 3.95 13.34
N VAL A 23 18.47 4.25 12.12
CA VAL A 23 19.89 4.35 11.79
C VAL A 23 20.18 5.82 11.53
N PHE A 24 21.06 6.42 12.32
CA PHE A 24 21.45 7.81 12.10
C PHE A 24 22.40 7.90 10.90
N ARG A 25 22.47 9.09 10.29
CA ARG A 25 23.30 9.32 9.10
C ARG A 25 24.76 8.96 9.34
N ASP A 26 25.30 9.36 10.48
CA ASP A 26 26.73 9.16 10.78
C ASP A 26 27.02 7.67 11.03
N ASP A 27 26.13 6.95 11.71
CA ASP A 27 26.20 5.50 11.88
C ASP A 27 26.13 4.78 10.53
N PHE A 28 25.25 5.22 9.62
CA PHE A 28 25.14 4.66 8.29
C PHE A 28 26.43 4.84 7.47
N VAL A 29 27.03 6.04 7.52
CA VAL A 29 28.29 6.33 6.83
C VAL A 29 29.43 5.49 7.41
N GLN A 30 29.44 5.25 8.72
CA GLN A 30 30.41 4.36 9.36
C GLN A 30 30.20 2.91 8.89
N LEU A 31 28.96 2.41 8.93
CA LEU A 31 28.61 1.06 8.51
C LEU A 31 28.97 0.81 7.04
N GLU A 32 28.78 1.79 6.17
CA GLU A 32 29.17 1.75 4.75
C GLU A 32 30.68 1.57 4.56
N ARG A 33 31.50 2.22 5.41
CA ARG A 33 32.96 2.12 5.35
C ARG A 33 33.46 0.76 5.85
N GLU A 34 32.83 0.25 6.91
CA GLU A 34 33.20 -1.02 7.53
C GLU A 34 32.69 -2.23 6.72
N HIS A 35 31.56 -2.06 6.02
CA HIS A 35 30.90 -3.13 5.27
C HIS A 35 30.47 -2.64 3.88
N PRO A 36 31.32 -2.80 2.84
CA PRO A 36 31.01 -2.34 1.48
C PRO A 36 29.70 -2.88 0.89
N GLY A 37 29.29 -4.10 1.29
CA GLY A 37 28.02 -4.71 0.86
C GLY A 37 26.76 -3.93 1.28
N VAL A 38 26.85 -2.99 2.23
CA VAL A 38 25.75 -2.08 2.60
C VAL A 38 25.30 -1.26 1.39
N LYS A 39 26.22 -0.88 0.50
CA LYS A 39 25.88 -0.16 -0.75
C LYS A 39 25.06 -1.01 -1.69
N ASP A 40 25.39 -2.29 -1.83
CA ASP A 40 24.67 -3.19 -2.72
C ASP A 40 23.23 -3.38 -2.25
N VAL A 41 23.03 -3.56 -0.94
CA VAL A 41 21.70 -3.62 -0.32
C VAL A 41 20.93 -2.31 -0.56
N LEU A 42 21.56 -1.15 -0.36
CA LEU A 42 20.91 0.14 -0.62
C LEU A 42 20.54 0.31 -2.09
N LEU A 43 21.40 -0.06 -3.03
CA LEU A 43 21.13 0.01 -4.46
C LEU A 43 19.97 -0.91 -4.86
N GLN A 44 19.91 -2.12 -4.31
CA GLN A 44 18.79 -3.03 -4.53
C GLN A 44 17.47 -2.45 -4.01
N LEU A 45 17.46 -1.88 -2.80
CA LEU A 45 16.28 -1.22 -2.25
C LEU A 45 15.84 -0.03 -3.11
N LEU A 46 16.76 0.81 -3.57
CA LEU A 46 16.44 1.96 -4.41
C LEU A 46 15.92 1.53 -5.80
N ALA A 47 16.51 0.51 -6.41
CA ALA A 47 16.05 -0.04 -7.68
C ALA A 47 14.64 -0.62 -7.57
N GLU A 48 14.34 -1.28 -6.45
CA GLU A 48 13.01 -1.82 -6.17
C GLU A 48 11.98 -0.71 -5.96
N GLN A 49 12.34 0.34 -5.22
CA GLN A 49 11.47 1.51 -5.04
C GLN A 49 11.21 2.25 -6.36
N LEU A 50 12.20 2.33 -7.25
CA LEU A 50 12.04 2.92 -8.58
C LEU A 50 11.09 2.08 -9.45
N ARG A 51 11.24 0.74 -9.47
CA ARG A 51 10.30 -0.15 -10.18
C ARG A 51 8.87 0.05 -9.71
N ARG A 52 8.65 0.02 -8.39
CA ARG A 52 7.32 0.25 -7.79
C ARG A 52 6.73 1.60 -8.17
N ALA A 53 7.55 2.66 -8.22
CA ALA A 53 7.10 3.98 -8.66
C ALA A 53 6.68 3.97 -10.14
N SER A 54 7.48 3.35 -11.01
CA SER A 54 7.14 3.18 -12.44
C SER A 54 5.86 2.38 -12.64
N ASP A 55 5.70 1.28 -11.92
CA ASP A 55 4.50 0.44 -12.01
C ASP A 55 3.24 1.20 -11.58
N ARG A 56 3.34 2.05 -10.54
CA ARG A 56 2.23 2.93 -10.13
C ARG A 56 1.87 3.95 -11.21
N ILE A 57 2.84 4.49 -11.95
CA ILE A 57 2.58 5.41 -13.07
C ILE A 57 1.84 4.67 -14.18
N VAL A 58 2.33 3.49 -14.58
CA VAL A 58 1.67 2.64 -15.59
C VAL A 58 0.25 2.31 -15.13
N GLU A 59 0.08 1.85 -13.90
CA GLU A 59 -1.25 1.53 -13.36
C GLU A 59 -2.18 2.75 -13.35
N ALA A 60 -1.66 3.94 -13.03
CA ALA A 60 -2.44 5.18 -13.05
C ALA A 60 -3.01 5.51 -14.44
N HIS A 61 -2.29 5.16 -15.50
CA HIS A 61 -2.65 5.44 -16.89
C HIS A 61 -3.49 4.36 -17.57
N TYR A 62 -3.28 3.08 -17.22
CA TYR A 62 -3.86 1.96 -17.96
C TYR A 62 -4.90 1.16 -17.18
N VAL A 63 -5.06 1.41 -15.88
CA VAL A 63 -6.02 0.70 -15.03
C VAL A 63 -7.04 1.68 -14.51
N ASP A 64 -8.31 1.36 -14.71
CA ASP A 64 -9.40 2.19 -14.22
C ASP A 64 -9.36 2.30 -12.69
N ALA A 65 -9.86 3.43 -12.17
CA ALA A 65 -9.78 3.72 -10.75
C ALA A 65 -10.45 2.65 -9.87
N ASP A 66 -11.49 1.98 -10.36
CA ASP A 66 -12.22 0.99 -9.57
C ASP A 66 -11.40 -0.28 -9.41
N THR A 67 -10.76 -0.74 -10.50
CA THR A 67 -9.83 -1.85 -10.47
C THR A 67 -8.64 -1.55 -9.56
N ARG A 68 -8.10 -0.32 -9.58
CA ARG A 68 -7.04 0.09 -8.65
C ARG A 68 -7.48 -0.03 -7.19
N VAL A 69 -8.69 0.41 -6.86
CA VAL A 69 -9.24 0.28 -5.49
C VAL A 69 -9.34 -1.18 -5.07
N ARG A 70 -9.91 -2.04 -5.91
CA ARG A 70 -10.03 -3.49 -5.62
C ARG A 70 -8.66 -4.15 -5.44
N ARG A 71 -7.67 -3.80 -6.25
CA ARG A 71 -6.29 -4.30 -6.11
C ARG A 71 -5.68 -3.92 -4.77
N ARG A 72 -5.85 -2.67 -4.32
CA ARG A 72 -5.38 -2.26 -2.99
C ARG A 72 -6.07 -3.04 -1.88
N LEU A 73 -7.37 -3.30 -2.00
CA LEU A 73 -8.09 -4.14 -1.04
C LEU A 73 -7.56 -5.59 -1.01
N VAL A 74 -7.22 -6.17 -2.16
CA VAL A 74 -6.61 -7.51 -2.23
C VAL A 74 -5.22 -7.53 -1.57
N GLU A 75 -4.37 -6.55 -1.88
CA GLU A 75 -3.05 -6.42 -1.27
C GLU A 75 -3.15 -6.26 0.27
N LEU A 76 -4.08 -5.42 0.74
CA LEU A 76 -4.32 -5.22 2.16
C LEU A 76 -4.90 -6.48 2.81
N ALA A 77 -5.79 -7.21 2.13
CA ALA A 77 -6.32 -8.47 2.64
C ALA A 77 -5.20 -9.51 2.81
N ASP A 78 -4.23 -9.55 1.91
CA ASP A 78 -3.08 -10.45 2.02
C ASP A 78 -2.13 -10.03 3.16
N ALA A 79 -1.96 -8.73 3.39
CA ALA A 79 -1.14 -8.21 4.49
C ALA A 79 -1.77 -8.41 5.88
N TYR A 80 -3.09 -8.27 5.99
CA TYR A 80 -3.85 -8.34 7.25
C TYR A 80 -4.60 -9.67 7.44
N ARG A 81 -4.25 -10.70 6.68
CA ARG A 81 -4.94 -11.99 6.72
C ARG A 81 -4.86 -12.61 8.11
N SER A 82 -6.02 -12.83 8.73
CA SER A 82 -6.12 -13.61 9.97
C SER A 82 -6.18 -15.11 9.69
N ALA A 83 -5.95 -15.94 10.71
CA ALA A 83 -6.06 -17.39 10.60
C ALA A 83 -7.45 -17.88 10.16
N ASP A 84 -8.49 -17.06 10.38
CA ASP A 84 -9.89 -17.38 10.07
C ASP A 84 -10.31 -17.00 8.64
N GLY A 85 -9.40 -16.47 7.83
CA GLY A 85 -9.63 -16.17 6.40
C GLY A 85 -10.11 -14.74 6.12
N ASP A 86 -10.74 -14.08 7.09
CA ASP A 86 -11.12 -12.67 7.01
C ASP A 86 -9.92 -11.76 7.28
N ALA A 87 -9.91 -10.58 6.63
CA ALA A 87 -8.90 -9.55 6.87
C ALA A 87 -9.59 -8.25 7.34
N VAL A 88 -9.31 -7.86 8.59
CA VAL A 88 -9.73 -6.56 9.13
C VAL A 88 -8.65 -5.55 8.79
N VAL A 89 -8.94 -4.67 7.85
CA VAL A 89 -8.03 -3.63 7.41
C VAL A 89 -8.34 -2.35 8.19
N PRO A 90 -7.46 -1.88 9.10
CA PRO A 90 -7.69 -0.71 9.95
C PRO A 90 -7.42 0.60 9.20
N LEU A 91 -7.94 0.72 7.98
CA LEU A 91 -7.77 1.88 7.12
C LEU A 91 -9.10 2.58 6.86
N THR A 92 -9.03 3.91 6.79
CA THR A 92 -10.16 4.74 6.36
C THR A 92 -10.30 4.71 4.83
N GLN A 93 -11.43 5.18 4.32
CA GLN A 93 -11.60 5.32 2.86
C GLN A 93 -10.65 6.37 2.26
N GLU A 94 -10.15 7.29 3.08
CA GLU A 94 -9.18 8.30 2.66
C GLU A 94 -7.79 7.68 2.46
N ASP A 95 -7.39 6.77 3.36
CA ASP A 95 -6.15 6.00 3.22
C ASP A 95 -6.20 5.12 1.97
N VAL A 96 -7.32 4.42 1.76
CA VAL A 96 -7.52 3.59 0.55
C VAL A 96 -7.48 4.47 -0.72
N ALA A 97 -8.03 5.68 -0.67
CA ALA A 97 -8.01 6.62 -1.81
C ALA A 97 -6.58 7.08 -2.13
N ALA A 98 -5.79 7.40 -1.11
CA ALA A 98 -4.38 7.75 -1.26
C ALA A 98 -3.57 6.60 -1.85
N MET A 99 -3.81 5.36 -1.38
CA MET A 99 -3.15 4.17 -1.90
C MET A 99 -3.54 3.83 -3.35
N ALA A 100 -4.81 4.00 -3.71
CA ALA A 100 -5.33 3.69 -5.05
C ALA A 100 -5.11 4.82 -6.07
N GLY A 101 -4.60 5.98 -5.63
CA GLY A 101 -4.40 7.15 -6.48
C GLY A 101 -5.72 7.62 -7.10
N THR A 102 -6.77 7.75 -6.27
CA THR A 102 -8.10 8.18 -6.71
C THR A 102 -8.80 9.03 -5.66
N SER A 103 -10.02 9.48 -5.95
CA SER A 103 -10.80 10.29 -5.02
C SER A 103 -11.50 9.43 -3.96
N ARG A 104 -11.73 10.01 -2.77
CA ARG A 104 -12.56 9.37 -1.72
C ARG A 104 -13.97 9.05 -2.21
N ALA A 105 -14.54 9.85 -3.11
CA ALA A 105 -15.85 9.60 -3.70
C ALA A 105 -15.84 8.31 -4.54
N THR A 106 -14.79 8.10 -5.34
CA THR A 106 -14.59 6.87 -6.12
C THR A 106 -14.46 5.66 -5.20
N VAL A 107 -13.62 5.73 -4.17
CA VAL A 107 -13.45 4.65 -3.19
C VAL A 107 -14.78 4.31 -2.51
N ASN A 108 -15.52 5.31 -2.04
CA ASN A 108 -16.82 5.09 -1.40
C ASN A 108 -17.82 4.40 -2.32
N ARG A 109 -17.84 4.76 -3.62
CA ARG A 109 -18.70 4.08 -4.59
C ARG A 109 -18.30 2.62 -4.74
N VAL A 110 -17.03 2.34 -5.01
CA VAL A 110 -16.52 0.97 -5.17
C VAL A 110 -16.78 0.13 -3.93
N LEU A 111 -16.50 0.66 -2.74
CA LEU A 111 -16.73 -0.03 -1.47
C LEU A 111 -18.21 -0.37 -1.24
N ARG A 112 -19.13 0.53 -1.60
CA ARG A 112 -20.57 0.24 -1.52
C ARG A 112 -20.99 -0.84 -2.53
N ASP A 113 -20.44 -0.80 -3.73
CA ASP A 113 -20.72 -1.79 -4.78
C ASP A 113 -20.22 -3.18 -4.36
N GLU A 114 -19.03 -3.25 -3.74
CA GLU A 114 -18.48 -4.51 -3.21
C GLU A 114 -19.21 -4.99 -1.95
N GLN A 115 -19.71 -4.07 -1.12
CA GLN A 115 -20.52 -4.41 0.05
C GLN A 115 -21.87 -5.01 -0.34
N GLN A 116 -22.54 -4.45 -1.36
CA GLN A 116 -23.78 -5.02 -1.89
C GLN A 116 -23.58 -6.41 -2.49
N GLN A 117 -22.38 -6.68 -3.00
CA GLN A 117 -22.00 -7.98 -3.54
C GLN A 117 -21.43 -8.94 -2.50
N GLY A 118 -21.42 -8.56 -1.21
CA GLY A 118 -20.97 -9.40 -0.09
C GLY A 118 -19.45 -9.64 -0.02
N ALA A 119 -18.64 -8.89 -0.76
CA ALA A 119 -17.18 -9.09 -0.77
C ALA A 119 -16.46 -8.31 0.33
N VAL A 120 -17.08 -7.24 0.83
CA VAL A 120 -16.54 -6.43 1.94
C VAL A 120 -17.65 -6.02 2.90
N GLU A 121 -17.29 -5.76 4.15
CA GLU A 121 -18.13 -5.07 5.13
C GLU A 121 -17.44 -3.77 5.57
N LEU A 122 -18.23 -2.71 5.72
CA LEU A 122 -17.73 -1.40 6.15
C LEU A 122 -17.95 -1.20 7.65
N GLY A 123 -16.85 -1.01 8.37
CA GLY A 123 -16.86 -0.63 9.78
C GLY A 123 -16.46 0.84 9.99
N ARG A 124 -16.62 1.32 11.23
CA ARG A 124 -16.12 2.65 11.60
C ARG A 124 -14.59 2.63 11.59
N GLY A 125 -13.98 3.32 10.62
CA GLY A 125 -12.52 3.43 10.49
C GLY A 125 -11.82 2.16 10.02
N ARG A 126 -12.56 1.19 9.45
CA ARG A 126 -12.00 -0.08 8.97
C ARG A 126 -12.82 -0.65 7.81
N VAL A 127 -12.17 -1.46 6.99
CA VAL A 127 -12.80 -2.27 5.94
C VAL A 127 -12.52 -3.74 6.25
N ILE A 128 -13.55 -4.57 6.25
CA ILE A 128 -13.41 -6.02 6.45
C ILE A 128 -13.55 -6.67 5.07
N VAL A 129 -12.53 -7.40 4.64
CA VAL A 129 -12.57 -8.15 3.38
C VAL A 129 -13.07 -9.56 3.68
N LEU A 130 -14.26 -9.88 3.16
CA LEU A 130 -14.96 -11.16 3.37
C LEU A 130 -14.66 -12.16 2.26
N ASP A 131 -14.53 -11.68 1.02
CA ASP A 131 -14.24 -12.53 -0.15
C ASP A 131 -13.16 -11.89 -1.04
N ARG A 132 -11.90 -12.19 -0.69
CA ARG A 132 -10.74 -11.79 -1.47
C ARG A 132 -10.77 -12.33 -2.89
N GLU A 133 -11.19 -13.58 -3.08
CA GLU A 133 -11.18 -14.22 -4.41
C GLU A 133 -12.19 -13.55 -5.34
N ALA A 134 -13.35 -13.11 -4.82
CA ALA A 134 -14.29 -12.31 -5.59
C ALA A 134 -13.70 -10.96 -5.99
N LEU A 135 -13.01 -10.25 -5.09
CA LEU A 135 -12.31 -9.01 -5.43
C LEU A 135 -11.26 -9.24 -6.53
N GLU A 136 -10.45 -10.29 -6.41
CA GLU A 136 -9.43 -10.62 -7.41
C GLU A 136 -10.04 -10.97 -8.76
N ARG A 137 -11.12 -11.75 -8.79
CA ARG A 137 -11.84 -12.05 -10.04
C ARG A 137 -12.33 -10.77 -10.70
N ARG A 138 -12.94 -9.85 -9.95
CA ARG A 138 -13.44 -8.57 -10.46
C ARG A 138 -12.34 -7.64 -10.98
N CYS A 139 -11.12 -7.72 -10.43
CA CYS A 139 -9.96 -7.01 -10.97
C CYS A 139 -9.59 -7.46 -12.40
N ARG A 140 -9.92 -8.69 -12.79
CA ARG A 140 -9.63 -9.22 -14.13
C ARG A 140 -10.68 -8.82 -15.17
N PHE A 141 -11.84 -8.32 -14.73
CA PHE A 141 -12.97 -7.95 -15.58
C PHE A 141 -13.11 -6.43 -15.82
N GLY A 142 -12.15 -5.61 -15.36
CA GLY A 142 -12.10 -4.18 -15.66
C GLY A 142 -11.96 -3.96 -17.16
N ARG A 143 -13.10 -3.74 -17.83
CA ARG A 143 -13.15 -3.32 -19.24
C ARG A 143 -12.60 -1.89 -19.32
N GLY A 144 -11.74 -1.67 -20.32
CA GLY A 144 -11.48 -0.34 -20.86
C GLY A 144 -12.74 0.29 -21.46
#